data_AF-A0A923IU25-F1
#
_entry.id   AF-A0A923IU25-F1
#
_cell.length_a   1.000
_cell.length_b   1.000
_cell.length_c   1.000
_cell.angle_alpha   90.00
_cell.angle_beta   90.00
_cell.angle_gamma   90.00
#
_symmetry.space_group_name_H-M   'P 1'
#
loop_
_entity.id
_entity.type
_entity.pdbx_description
1 polymer ?
#
loop_
_entity_poly.entity_id
_entity_poly.type
_entity_poly.pdbx_seq_one_letter_code
_entity_poly.pdbx_strand_id
1 'polypeptide(L)'
;MRFLRLLFVLTLFTLLNTVSFAHGSSSVSDYGCRIGDAVYTQYLGSTNFWGTTYKVYNRNGQVYAIDYSPGEQCNYIESNDIYDQGSQCWVNNYVNPTNNQSGASYGTYVHYTVDLCNVSLPLDDYVWVLLLLVGGVGAYVISTRRITTTI
;
A
#
# COMPACT_ATOMS: atom_id res chain seq x y z
N MET A 1 -7.32 9.82 -46.13
CA MET A 1 -8.04 8.96 -45.15
C MET A 1 -7.24 7.76 -44.63
N ARG A 2 -6.45 7.04 -45.45
CA ARG A 2 -5.65 5.89 -44.96
C ARG A 2 -4.62 6.25 -43.89
N PHE A 3 -3.97 7.41 -44.02
CA PHE A 3 -2.97 7.91 -43.07
C PHE A 3 -3.54 8.18 -41.67
N LEU A 4 -4.75 8.75 -41.60
CA LEU A 4 -5.43 9.07 -40.33
C LEU A 4 -5.83 7.80 -39.54
N ARG A 5 -6.23 6.73 -40.25
CA ARG A 5 -6.55 5.44 -39.62
C ARG A 5 -5.32 4.78 -39.02
N LEU A 6 -4.17 4.90 -39.69
CA LEU A 6 -2.91 4.34 -39.19
C LEU A 6 -2.44 5.07 -37.92
N LEU A 7 -2.56 6.40 -37.91
CA LEU A 7 -2.20 7.26 -36.78
C LEU A 7 -3.06 6.97 -35.55
N PHE A 8 -4.36 6.72 -35.74
CA PHE A 8 -5.28 6.35 -34.66
C PHE A 8 -5.01 4.97 -34.06
N VAL A 9 -4.67 3.98 -34.89
CA VAL A 9 -4.29 2.63 -34.41
C VAL A 9 -2.96 2.69 -33.65
N LEU A 10 -2.00 3.48 -34.11
CA LEU A 10 -0.73 3.69 -33.42
C LEU A 10 -0.93 4.38 -32.06
N THR A 11 -1.75 5.43 -31.97
CA THR A 11 -2.01 6.11 -30.69
C THR A 11 -2.75 5.22 -29.70
N LEU A 12 -3.74 4.45 -30.17
CA LEU A 12 -4.45 3.49 -29.34
C LEU A 12 -3.50 2.39 -28.82
N PHE A 13 -2.64 1.86 -29.69
CA PHE A 13 -1.66 0.85 -29.31
C PHE A 13 -0.64 1.41 -28.30
N THR A 14 -0.15 2.65 -28.47
CA THR A 14 0.74 3.28 -27.49
C THR A 14 0.04 3.54 -26.15
N LEU A 15 -1.24 3.94 -26.16
CA LEU A 15 -2.01 4.17 -24.93
C LEU A 15 -2.24 2.86 -24.16
N LEU A 16 -2.56 1.77 -24.86
CA LEU A 16 -2.73 0.45 -24.25
C LEU A 16 -1.41 -0.10 -23.68
N ASN A 17 -0.27 0.15 -24.32
CA ASN A 17 1.03 -0.27 -23.79
C ASN A 17 1.48 0.57 -22.57
N THR A 18 1.06 1.83 -22.44
CA THR A 18 1.40 2.64 -21.26
C THR A 18 0.62 2.28 -19.99
N VAL A 19 -0.52 1.59 -20.11
CA VAL A 19 -1.36 1.24 -18.94
C VAL A 19 -0.91 -0.08 -18.28
N SER A 20 -0.08 -0.89 -18.94
CA SER A 20 0.28 -2.25 -18.47
C SER A 20 1.50 -2.36 -17.54
N PHE A 21 2.15 -1.26 -17.13
CA PHE A 21 3.43 -1.33 -16.40
C PHE A 21 3.51 -0.55 -15.09
N ALA A 22 2.40 -0.05 -14.55
CA ALA A 22 2.42 0.60 -13.23
C ALA A 22 2.32 -0.44 -12.09
N HIS A 23 3.35 -1.26 -11.91
CA HIS A 23 3.59 -1.91 -10.62
C HIS A 23 4.21 -0.86 -9.70
N GLY A 24 3.38 -0.04 -9.05
CA GLY A 24 3.85 0.90 -8.04
C GLY A 24 4.11 0.14 -6.74
N SER A 25 5.32 0.23 -6.20
CA SER A 25 5.51 0.00 -4.77
C SER A 25 4.82 1.15 -4.03
N SER A 26 4.02 0.84 -3.00
CA SER A 26 3.52 1.86 -2.08
C SER A 26 4.22 1.71 -0.75
N SER A 27 4.87 2.77 -0.29
CA SER A 27 5.42 2.83 1.06
C SER A 27 4.33 3.27 2.03
N VAL A 28 4.14 2.52 3.11
CA VAL A 28 3.25 2.88 4.22
C VAL A 28 4.09 3.16 5.44
N SER A 29 3.84 4.27 6.11
CA SER A 29 4.49 4.61 7.38
C SER A 29 3.49 4.53 8.52
N ASP A 30 3.88 3.89 9.62
CA ASP A 30 3.04 3.73 10.81
C ASP A 30 3.90 3.49 12.07
N TYR A 31 3.26 3.20 13.19
CA TYR A 31 3.92 2.96 14.47
C TYR A 31 3.74 1.53 14.96
N GLY A 32 4.76 1.00 15.64
CA GLY A 32 4.74 -0.37 16.13
C GLY A 32 5.59 -0.56 17.38
N CYS A 33 5.62 -1.81 17.84
CA CYS A 33 6.49 -2.24 18.91
C CYS A 33 7.61 -3.14 18.37
N ARG A 34 8.85 -2.68 18.44
CA ARG A 34 10.02 -3.44 18.01
C ARG A 34 10.50 -4.36 19.13
N ILE A 35 10.63 -5.65 18.82
CA ILE A 35 11.28 -6.65 19.68
C ILE A 35 12.22 -7.49 18.81
N GLY A 36 13.53 -7.38 19.04
CA GLY A 36 14.54 -8.03 18.19
C GLY A 36 14.46 -7.53 16.75
N ASP A 37 14.28 -8.47 15.81
CA ASP A 37 14.27 -8.24 14.37
C ASP A 37 12.86 -8.16 13.77
N ALA A 38 11.87 -7.79 14.59
CA ALA A 38 10.48 -7.69 14.18
C ALA A 38 9.77 -6.49 14.80
N VAL A 39 8.81 -5.94 14.06
CA VAL A 39 7.91 -4.85 14.50
C VAL A 39 6.47 -5.36 14.51
N TYR A 40 5.86 -5.36 15.69
CA TYR A 40 4.45 -5.71 15.90
C TYR A 40 3.59 -4.47 15.70
N THR A 41 2.61 -4.53 14.80
CA THR A 41 1.93 -3.32 14.29
C THR A 41 0.48 -3.20 14.75
N GLN A 42 -0.17 -4.32 15.09
CA GLN A 42 -1.57 -4.32 15.50
C GLN A 42 -1.73 -3.82 16.94
N TYR A 43 -2.14 -2.57 17.11
CA TYR A 43 -2.44 -1.98 18.41
C TYR A 43 -3.67 -2.61 19.08
N LEU A 44 -3.55 -3.02 20.34
CA LEU A 44 -4.64 -3.57 21.15
C LEU A 44 -5.24 -2.54 22.12
N GLY A 45 -4.42 -1.61 22.60
CA GLY A 45 -4.80 -0.64 23.62
C GLY A 45 -3.60 -0.20 24.46
N SER A 46 -3.86 0.41 25.61
CA SER A 46 -2.82 0.86 26.53
C SER A 46 -3.07 0.34 27.94
N THR A 47 -2.00 0.16 28.71
CA THR A 47 -2.06 -0.24 30.11
C THR A 47 -1.13 0.64 30.94
N ASN A 48 -1.35 0.69 32.25
CA ASN A 48 -0.50 1.41 33.20
C ASN A 48 0.23 0.42 34.09
N PHE A 49 1.54 0.58 34.23
CA PHE A 49 2.36 -0.21 35.13
C PHE A 49 3.24 0.74 35.94
N TRP A 50 2.93 0.85 37.24
CA TRP A 50 3.57 1.74 38.21
C TRP A 50 3.65 3.21 37.78
N GLY A 51 2.57 3.73 37.17
CA GLY A 51 2.48 5.12 36.75
C GLY A 51 3.01 5.39 35.34
N THR A 52 3.65 4.42 34.69
CA THR A 52 4.04 4.51 33.27
C THR A 52 2.98 3.87 32.39
N THR A 53 2.55 4.58 31.35
CA THR A 53 1.60 4.06 30.36
C THR A 53 2.35 3.41 29.20
N TYR A 54 2.01 2.16 28.91
CA TYR A 54 2.58 1.37 27.82
C TYR A 54 1.52 1.12 26.76
N LYS A 55 1.89 1.28 25.49
CA LYS A 55 1.09 0.82 24.35
C LYS A 55 1.25 -0.69 24.20
N VAL A 56 0.15 -1.42 24.06
CA VAL A 56 0.12 -2.88 23.94
C VAL A 56 -0.22 -3.26 22.50
N TYR A 57 0.62 -4.11 21.92
CA TYR A 57 0.50 -4.62 20.55
C TYR A 57 0.23 -6.12 20.56
N ASN A 58 -0.50 -6.60 19.55
CA ASN A 58 -0.90 -7.99 19.44
C ASN A 58 0.28 -8.89 19.03
N ARG A 59 0.63 -9.84 19.89
CA ARG A 59 1.68 -10.84 19.61
C ARG A 59 1.34 -11.74 18.42
N ASN A 60 0.06 -12.08 18.25
CA ASN A 60 -0.43 -12.94 17.17
C ASN A 60 -0.98 -12.12 15.98
N GLY A 61 -0.75 -10.81 15.99
CA GLY A 61 -1.22 -9.91 14.95
C GLY A 61 -0.31 -9.84 13.73
N GLN A 62 -0.48 -8.77 12.97
CA GLN A 62 0.44 -8.44 11.88
C GLN A 62 1.81 -8.04 12.44
N VAL A 63 2.85 -8.61 11.84
CA VAL A 63 4.25 -8.39 12.20
C VAL A 63 5.04 -8.22 10.91
N TYR A 64 5.91 -7.22 10.88
CA TYR A 64 6.89 -7.06 9.81
C TYR A 64 8.29 -7.42 10.33
N ALA A 65 9.03 -8.20 9.56
CA ALA A 65 10.43 -8.47 9.84
C ALA A 65 11.30 -7.29 9.40
N ILE A 66 12.42 -7.09 10.09
CA ILE A 66 13.41 -6.06 9.77
C ILE A 66 14.46 -6.69 8.85
N ASP A 67 14.65 -6.10 7.68
CA ASP A 67 15.75 -6.46 6.79
C ASP A 67 16.96 -5.55 7.06
N TYR A 68 18.08 -6.18 7.40
CA TYR A 68 19.38 -5.51 7.60
C TYR A 68 20.25 -5.55 6.35
N SER A 69 19.85 -6.33 5.34
CA SER A 69 20.49 -6.34 4.03
C SER A 69 19.71 -5.39 3.13
N PRO A 70 20.33 -4.31 2.60
CA PRO A 70 19.64 -3.44 1.66
C PRO A 70 19.27 -4.27 0.42
N GLY A 71 17.97 -4.38 0.16
CA GLY A 71 17.40 -5.10 -0.95
C GLY A 71 15.91 -4.79 -1.04
N GLU A 72 15.36 -4.75 -2.25
CA GLU A 72 13.95 -4.48 -2.50
C GLU A 72 13.08 -5.68 -2.06
N GLN A 73 13.01 -5.93 -0.76
CA GLN A 73 12.18 -6.97 -0.17
C GLN A 73 10.83 -6.41 0.27
N CYS A 74 9.81 -6.83 -0.45
CA CYS A 74 8.43 -6.45 -0.20
C CYS A 74 7.93 -6.96 1.16
N ASN A 75 7.21 -6.11 1.89
CA ASN A 75 6.68 -6.41 3.23
C ASN A 75 7.76 -6.62 4.30
N TYR A 76 8.95 -6.06 4.09
CA TYR A 76 10.00 -5.93 5.09
C TYR A 76 10.24 -4.47 5.40
N ILE A 77 10.63 -4.21 6.64
CA ILE A 77 11.04 -2.87 7.07
C ILE A 77 12.55 -2.80 6.89
N GLU A 78 13.04 -1.84 6.10
CA GLU A 78 14.48 -1.59 6.05
C GLU A 78 14.97 -1.09 7.41
N SER A 79 16.12 -1.57 7.85
CA SER A 79 16.70 -1.16 9.14
C SER A 79 16.91 0.36 9.28
N ASN A 80 17.07 1.08 8.17
CA ASN A 80 17.21 2.55 8.13
C ASN A 80 15.87 3.29 8.26
N ASP A 81 14.75 2.60 8.05
CA ASP A 81 13.40 3.17 8.09
C ASP A 81 12.73 3.00 9.46
N ILE A 82 13.52 2.70 10.50
CA ILE A 82 13.06 2.53 11.88
C ILE A 82 13.56 3.67 12.73
N TYR A 83 12.63 4.42 13.32
CA TYR A 83 12.92 5.58 14.15
C TYR A 83 12.37 5.38 15.56
N ASP A 84 13.28 5.20 16.52
CA ASP A 84 12.95 5.07 17.94
C ASP A 84 12.26 6.33 18.46
N GLN A 85 11.12 6.14 19.14
CA GLN A 85 10.31 7.24 19.67
C GLN A 85 10.59 7.52 21.16
N GLY A 86 11.62 6.89 21.74
CA GLY A 86 12.03 7.11 23.12
C GLY A 86 11.08 6.58 24.20
N SER A 87 10.07 5.78 23.83
CA SER A 87 9.15 5.13 24.79
C SER A 87 9.14 3.61 24.60
N GLN A 88 8.72 2.91 25.65
CA GLN A 88 8.60 1.45 25.64
C GLN A 88 7.18 1.03 25.29
N CYS A 89 7.05 -0.16 24.72
CA CYS A 89 5.80 -0.78 24.36
C CYS A 89 5.78 -2.24 24.79
N TRP A 90 4.58 -2.81 24.89
CA TRP A 90 4.37 -4.20 25.28
C TRP A 90 3.79 -5.00 24.12
N VAL A 91 4.17 -6.27 24.03
CA VAL A 91 3.60 -7.22 23.07
C VAL A 91 2.96 -8.39 23.82
N ASN A 92 1.65 -8.53 23.66
CA ASN A 92 0.83 -9.57 24.29
C ASN A 92 -0.42 -9.90 23.44
N ASN A 93 -1.21 -10.90 23.82
CA ASN A 93 -2.44 -11.27 23.10
C ASN A 93 -3.68 -10.46 23.55
N TYR A 94 -3.56 -9.68 24.62
CA TYR A 94 -4.62 -8.88 25.22
C TYR A 94 -4.00 -7.67 25.93
N VAL A 95 -4.83 -6.66 26.21
CA VAL A 95 -4.42 -5.52 27.05
C VAL A 95 -4.35 -5.98 28.51
N ASN A 96 -3.15 -5.95 29.07
CA ASN A 96 -2.94 -6.32 30.47
C ASN A 96 -3.72 -5.38 31.42
N PRO A 97 -4.27 -5.90 32.54
CA PRO A 97 -4.77 -5.05 33.63
C PRO A 97 -3.65 -4.17 34.20
N THR A 98 -4.05 -3.04 34.81
CA THR A 98 -3.12 -2.13 35.50
C THR A 98 -2.23 -2.88 36.49
N ASN A 99 -0.93 -2.55 36.50
CA ASN A 99 0.09 -3.15 37.36
C ASN A 99 0.30 -4.67 37.18
N ASN A 100 -0.08 -5.23 36.03
CA ASN A 100 0.13 -6.65 35.72
C ASN A 100 0.91 -6.84 34.41
N GLN A 101 2.14 -7.34 34.49
CA GLN A 101 2.99 -7.60 33.31
C GLN A 101 2.98 -9.06 32.83
N SER A 102 2.09 -9.91 33.36
CA SER A 102 2.10 -11.34 33.05
C SER A 102 1.93 -11.58 31.54
N GLY A 103 2.88 -12.32 30.96
CA GLY A 103 2.92 -12.66 29.53
C GLY A 103 3.33 -11.54 28.58
N ALA A 104 3.58 -10.32 29.07
CA ALA A 104 4.02 -9.22 28.23
C ALA A 104 5.51 -9.35 27.88
N SER A 105 5.85 -9.13 26.61
CA SER A 105 7.23 -8.89 26.19
C SER A 105 7.45 -7.39 26.00
N TYR A 106 8.59 -6.89 26.45
CA TYR A 106 8.95 -5.46 26.36
C TYR A 106 9.70 -5.19 25.07
N GLY A 107 9.35 -4.08 24.42
CA GLY A 107 9.99 -3.59 23.21
C GLY A 107 10.14 -2.08 23.19
N THR A 108 10.71 -1.59 22.10
CA THR A 108 10.85 -0.15 21.83
C THR A 108 9.72 0.31 20.93
N TYR A 109 9.06 1.41 21.30
CA TYR A 109 8.07 2.04 20.43
C TYR A 109 8.79 2.75 19.29
N VAL A 110 8.46 2.35 18.06
CA VAL A 110 9.13 2.84 16.85
C VAL A 110 8.12 3.37 15.85
N HIS A 111 8.54 4.37 15.08
CA HIS A 111 7.94 4.69 13.78
C HIS A 111 8.67 3.89 12.71
N TYR A 112 7.94 3.27 11.79
CA TYR A 112 8.51 2.47 10.73
C TYR A 112 7.90 2.83 9.38
N THR A 113 8.67 2.63 8.31
CA THR A 113 8.17 2.66 6.92
C THR A 113 8.36 1.27 6.31
N VAL A 114 7.34 0.77 5.61
CA VAL A 114 7.36 -0.53 4.94
C VAL A 114 6.93 -0.37 3.49
N ASP A 115 7.67 -0.99 2.59
CA ASP A 115 7.31 -1.04 1.18
C ASP A 115 6.40 -2.23 0.89
N LEU A 116 5.20 -1.93 0.40
CA LEU A 116 4.21 -2.91 -0.02
C LEU A 116 4.26 -3.02 -1.55
N CYS A 117 4.74 -4.14 -2.08
CA CYS A 117 4.87 -4.33 -3.54
C CYS A 117 3.63 -4.90 -4.23
N ASN A 118 2.47 -4.94 -3.57
CA ASN A 118 1.28 -5.58 -4.10
C ASN A 118 0.03 -4.69 -4.01
N VAL A 119 0.19 -3.40 -4.24
CA VAL A 119 -0.94 -2.61 -4.75
C VAL A 119 -0.98 -2.84 -6.25
N SER A 120 -1.59 -3.94 -6.65
CA SER A 120 -2.37 -3.92 -7.87
C SER A 120 -3.35 -2.76 -7.71
N LEU A 121 -3.01 -1.58 -8.25
CA LEU A 121 -3.98 -0.51 -8.42
C LEU A 121 -5.18 -1.16 -9.11
N PRO A 122 -6.39 -1.10 -8.54
CA PRO A 122 -7.52 -1.76 -9.14
C PRO A 122 -7.71 -1.14 -10.51
N LEU A 123 -7.44 -1.93 -11.56
CA LEU A 123 -7.67 -1.52 -12.95
C LEU A 123 -9.11 -0.98 -13.11
N ASP A 124 -10.02 -1.45 -12.24
CA ASP A 124 -11.41 -1.04 -12.06
C ASP A 124 -11.61 0.49 -11.93
N ASP A 125 -10.72 1.19 -11.22
CA ASP A 125 -10.84 2.65 -11.00
C ASP A 125 -10.69 3.47 -12.29
N TYR A 126 -10.14 2.86 -13.35
CA TYR A 126 -9.93 3.49 -14.66
C TYR A 126 -10.80 2.90 -15.78
N VAL A 127 -11.59 1.85 -15.49
CA VAL A 127 -12.48 1.20 -16.48
C VAL A 127 -13.48 2.20 -17.06
N TRP A 128 -14.01 3.11 -16.25
CA TRP A 128 -14.99 4.11 -16.70
C TRP A 128 -14.39 5.12 -17.70
N VAL A 129 -13.13 5.54 -17.51
CA VAL A 129 -12.42 6.42 -18.44
C VAL A 129 -12.24 5.72 -19.78
N LEU A 130 -11.86 4.45 -19.73
CA LEU A 130 -11.64 3.62 -20.90
C LEU A 130 -12.95 3.39 -21.67
N LEU A 131 -14.06 3.14 -20.98
CA LEU A 131 -15.40 3.04 -21.57
C LEU A 131 -15.85 4.34 -22.23
N LEU A 132 -15.65 5.50 -21.59
CA LEU A 132 -15.99 6.79 -22.18
C LEU A 132 -15.16 7.09 -23.43
N LEU A 133 -13.87 6.77 -23.41
CA LEU A 133 -12.98 7.01 -24.53
C LEU A 133 -13.35 6.12 -25.72
N VAL A 134 -13.51 4.80 -25.49
CA VAL A 134 -13.91 3.85 -26.55
C VAL A 134 -15.31 4.16 -27.06
N GLY A 135 -16.26 4.45 -26.17
CA GLY A 135 -17.63 4.83 -26.53
C GLY A 135 -17.71 6.12 -27.32
N GLY A 136 -16.98 7.16 -26.89
CA GLY A 136 -16.93 8.46 -27.57
C GLY A 136 -16.32 8.37 -28.97
N VAL A 137 -15.23 7.61 -29.11
CA VAL A 137 -14.62 7.32 -30.42
C VAL A 137 -15.59 6.57 -31.32
N GLY A 138 -16.26 5.53 -30.81
CA GLY A 138 -17.24 4.76 -31.57
C GLY A 138 -18.39 5.63 -32.08
N ALA A 139 -18.95 6.48 -31.22
CA ALA A 139 -20.01 7.42 -31.59
C ALA A 139 -19.57 8.42 -32.67
N TYR A 140 -18.35 8.95 -32.56
CA TYR A 140 -17.78 9.89 -33.54
C TYR A 140 -17.56 9.25 -34.92
N VAL A 141 -17.10 8.00 -34.97
CA VAL A 141 -16.90 7.28 -36.25
C VAL A 141 -18.25 6.98 -36.94
N ILE A 142 -19.31 6.71 -36.17
CA ILE A 142 -20.65 6.47 -36.73
C ILE A 142 -21.26 7.78 -37.27
N SER A 143 -21.13 8.89 -36.53
CA SER A 143 -21.71 10.17 -36.94
C SER A 143 -21.11 10.71 -38.24
N THR A 144 -19.79 10.57 -38.41
CA THR A 144 -19.08 11.04 -39.61
C THR A 144 -19.41 10.24 -40.86
N ARG A 145 -19.78 8.96 -40.76
CA ARG A 145 -20.20 8.15 -41.93
C ARG A 145 -21.59 8.49 -42.45
N ARG A 146 -22.50 9.00 -41.61
CA ARG A 146 -23.86 9.35 -42.05
C ARG A 146 -23.92 10.62 -42.89
N ILE A 147 -22.91 11.49 -42.79
CA ILE A 147 -22.87 12.77 -43.53
C ILE A 147 -22.45 12.58 -45.00
N THR A 148 -21.86 11.43 -45.35
CA THR A 148 -21.38 11.18 -46.74
C THR A 148 -22.42 10.47 -47.62
N THR A 149 -23.57 10.05 -47.08
CA THR A 149 -24.63 9.39 -47.86
C THR A 149 -25.67 10.40 -48.34
N THR A 150 -25.24 11.38 -49.15
CA THR A 150 -26.13 12.22 -49.96
C THR A 150 -25.50 12.41 -51.33
N ILE A 151 -25.74 11.44 -52.22
CA ILE A 151 -25.85 11.62 -53.67
C ILE A 151 -26.96 10.67 -54.13
#